data_AF-A0A9Q9FH02-F1
#
_entry.id   AF-A0A9Q9FH02-F1
#
_cell.length_a   1.000
_cell.length_b   1.000
_cell.length_c   1.000
_cell.angle_alpha   90.00
_cell.angle_beta   90.00
_cell.angle_gamma   90.00
#
_symmetry.space_group_name_H-M   'P 1'
#
loop_
_entity.id
_entity.type
_entity.pdbx_description
1 polymer ?
#
loop_
_entity_poly.entity_id
_entity_poly.type
_entity_poly.pdbx_seq_one_letter_code
_entity_poly.pdbx_strand_id
1 'polypeptide(L)'
;MLDKPSLASQPTLSRFTHRLTKETSKQFELIHQKLLSQFYQVEAPNHFIFDMDSTHFQTYGHQYGNAFNTHYQAQGFHPLMVFLWNNWRRFKS
;
A
#
# COMPACT_ATOMS: atom_id res chain seq x y z
N MET A 1 -12.12 19.23 4.08
CA MET A 1 -12.68 18.04 4.75
C MET A 1 -13.83 17.58 3.86
N LEU A 2 -13.84 16.35 3.33
CA LEU A 2 -14.87 15.95 2.35
C LEU A 2 -16.26 15.92 3.01
N ASP A 3 -17.15 16.81 2.57
CA ASP A 3 -18.58 16.85 2.95
C ASP A 3 -19.30 15.58 2.47
N LYS A 4 -19.30 14.54 3.31
CA LYS A 4 -20.11 13.33 3.09
C LYS A 4 -21.03 13.09 4.30
N PRO A 5 -22.36 12.95 4.08
CA PRO A 5 -23.36 12.96 5.15
C PRO A 5 -23.37 11.72 6.06
N SER A 6 -22.73 10.61 5.69
CA SER A 6 -22.40 9.54 6.64
C SER A 6 -21.28 8.66 6.11
N LEU A 7 -20.33 8.28 6.99
CA LEU A 7 -19.37 7.22 6.71
C LEU A 7 -20.09 5.86 6.59
N ALA A 8 -19.51 4.92 5.84
CA ALA A 8 -20.04 3.57 5.76
C ALA A 8 -20.13 2.94 7.16
N SER A 9 -21.23 2.24 7.45
CA SER A 9 -21.41 1.60 8.76
C SER A 9 -20.37 0.51 9.01
N GLN A 10 -20.03 0.24 10.27
CA GLN A 10 -19.08 -0.81 10.65
C GLN A 10 -19.41 -2.18 10.01
N PRO A 11 -20.68 -2.64 9.95
CA PRO A 11 -21.01 -3.89 9.26
C PRO A 11 -20.73 -3.85 7.75
N THR A 12 -20.87 -2.69 7.12
CA THR A 12 -20.61 -2.51 5.69
C THR A 12 -19.11 -2.60 5.40
N LEU A 13 -18.28 -1.93 6.20
CA LEU A 13 -16.82 -2.03 6.11
C LEU A 13 -16.35 -3.47 6.38
N SER A 14 -16.86 -4.12 7.43
CA SER A 14 -16.51 -5.52 7.75
C SER A 14 -16.79 -6.48 6.58
N ARG A 15 -17.99 -6.41 5.98
CA ARG A 15 -18.33 -7.23 4.81
C ARG A 15 -17.47 -6.90 3.60
N PHE A 16 -17.13 -5.63 3.39
CA PHE A 16 -16.25 -5.22 2.31
C PHE A 16 -14.86 -5.83 2.48
N THR A 17 -14.24 -5.69 3.66
CA THR A 17 -12.91 -6.22 3.95
C THR A 17 -12.87 -7.74 3.84
N HIS A 18 -13.93 -8.43 4.28
CA HIS A 18 -14.02 -9.89 4.19
C HIS A 18 -14.10 -10.43 2.76
N ARG A 19 -14.56 -9.62 1.80
CA ARG A 19 -14.61 -9.99 0.38
C ARG A 19 -13.28 -9.81 -0.35
N LEU A 20 -12.29 -9.15 0.27
CA LEU A 20 -10.97 -8.98 -0.32
C LEU A 20 -10.23 -10.31 -0.28
N THR A 21 -9.93 -10.84 -1.46
CA THR A 21 -9.20 -12.10 -1.62
C THR A 21 -7.82 -11.86 -2.22
N LYS A 22 -7.00 -12.90 -2.28
CA LYS A 22 -5.73 -12.85 -3.03
C LYS A 22 -5.93 -12.44 -4.50
N GLU A 23 -7.05 -12.82 -5.11
CA GLU A 23 -7.37 -12.41 -6.48
C GLU A 23 -7.68 -10.90 -6.56
N THR A 24 -8.35 -10.35 -5.55
CA THR A 24 -8.55 -8.90 -5.43
C THR A 24 -7.22 -8.15 -5.31
N SER A 25 -6.25 -8.70 -4.57
CA SER A 25 -4.89 -8.12 -4.51
C SER A 25 -4.20 -8.07 -5.87
N LYS A 26 -4.31 -9.13 -6.69
CA LYS A 26 -3.77 -9.13 -8.06
C LYS A 26 -4.48 -8.11 -8.94
N GLN A 27 -5.79 -7.95 -8.79
CA GLN A 27 -6.55 -6.93 -9.53
C GLN A 27 -6.08 -5.51 -9.17
N PHE A 28 -5.79 -5.25 -7.88
CA PHE A 28 -5.21 -3.97 -7.47
C PHE A 28 -3.82 -3.75 -8.06
N GLU A 29 -2.98 -4.79 -8.13
CA GLU A 29 -1.68 -4.72 -8.79
C GLU A 29 -1.81 -4.34 -10.28
N LEU A 30 -2.74 -4.97 -11.00
CA LEU A 30 -3.01 -4.64 -12.40
C LEU A 30 -3.50 -3.20 -12.58
N ILE A 31 -4.35 -2.71 -11.67
CA ILE A 31 -4.79 -1.31 -11.68
C ILE A 31 -3.60 -0.38 -11.43
N HIS A 32 -2.75 -0.69 -10.45
CA HIS A 32 -1.55 0.09 -10.14
C HIS A 32 -0.62 0.17 -11.36
N GLN A 33 -0.35 -0.95 -12.03
CA GLN A 33 0.48 -0.98 -13.24
C GLN A 33 -0.12 -0.14 -14.38
N LYS A 34 -1.44 -0.18 -14.57
CA LYS A 34 -2.14 0.67 -15.55
C LYS A 34 -2.05 2.16 -15.22
N LEU A 35 -2.14 2.53 -13.94
CA LEU A 35 -1.99 3.92 -13.52
C LEU A 35 -0.56 4.41 -13.73
N LEU A 36 0.45 3.59 -13.40
CA LEU A 36 1.84 3.91 -13.68
C LEU A 36 2.12 4.05 -15.17
N SER A 37 1.59 3.15 -16.01
CA SER A 37 1.80 3.24 -17.46
C SER A 37 1.17 4.50 -18.06
N GLN A 38 -0.02 4.91 -17.58
CA GLN A 38 -0.63 6.18 -17.96
C GLN A 38 0.20 7.38 -17.48
N PHE A 39 0.71 7.33 -16.25
CA PHE A 39 1.56 8.40 -15.72
C PHE A 39 2.84 8.59 -16.55
N TYR A 40 3.51 7.49 -16.91
CA TYR A 40 4.73 7.54 -17.72
C TYR A 40 4.50 7.91 -19.19
N GLN A 41 3.26 7.85 -19.70
CA GLN A 41 2.94 8.43 -21.02
C GLN A 41 2.95 9.96 -20.99
N VAL A 42 2.72 10.58 -19.84
CA VAL A 42 2.77 12.05 -19.69
C VAL A 42 4.22 12.51 -19.57
N GLU A 43 5.00 11.88 -18.68
CA GLU A 43 6.43 12.16 -18.52
C GLU A 43 7.14 10.89 -18.04
N ALA A 44 7.98 10.32 -18.90
CA ALA A 44 8.85 9.21 -18.54
C ALA A 44 10.08 9.74 -17.77
N PRO A 45 10.35 9.27 -16.54
CA PRO A 45 11.55 9.67 -15.83
C PRO A 45 12.79 9.07 -16.51
N ASN A 46 13.85 9.88 -16.61
CA ASN A 46 15.12 9.43 -17.19
C ASN A 46 15.86 8.41 -16.31
N HIS A 47 15.55 8.38 -15.01
CA HIS A 47 16.18 7.51 -14.02
C HIS A 47 15.14 7.09 -12.98
N PHE A 48 15.26 5.86 -12.50
CA PHE A 48 14.48 5.33 -11.38
C PHE A 48 15.41 5.13 -10.19
N ILE A 49 14.99 5.62 -9.02
CA ILE A 49 15.61 5.27 -7.75
C ILE A 49 14.65 4.34 -7.02
N PHE A 50 15.14 3.13 -6.73
CA PHE A 50 14.40 2.14 -5.96
C PHE A 50 14.80 2.28 -4.50
N ASP A 51 13.83 2.64 -3.66
CA ASP A 51 13.98 2.72 -2.23
C ASP A 51 13.45 1.43 -1.62
N MET A 52 14.32 0.63 -0.99
CA MET A 52 13.98 -0.67 -0.45
C MET A 52 14.11 -0.64 1.07
N ASP A 53 12.96 -0.64 1.75
CA ASP A 53 12.89 -0.61 3.19
C ASP A 53 11.92 -1.66 3.72
N SER A 54 12.27 -2.25 4.85
CA SER A 54 11.38 -3.12 5.60
C SER A 54 10.37 -2.29 6.39
N THR A 55 9.08 -2.59 6.28
CA THR A 55 8.04 -1.91 7.06
C THR A 55 7.53 -2.81 8.17
N HIS A 56 7.46 -2.31 9.41
CA HIS A 56 6.84 -3.04 10.50
C HIS A 56 5.32 -2.89 10.47
N PHE A 57 4.60 -4.01 10.41
CA PHE A 57 3.15 -4.05 10.53
C PHE A 57 2.75 -4.85 11.77
N GLN A 58 2.42 -4.14 12.84
CA GLN A 58 1.98 -4.75 14.07
C GLN A 58 0.70 -5.59 13.85
N THR A 59 0.67 -6.79 14.42
CA THR A 59 -0.52 -7.64 14.39
C THR A 59 -1.18 -7.70 15.78
N TYR A 60 -2.45 -8.10 15.80
CA TYR A 60 -3.25 -8.22 17.01
C TYR A 60 -3.96 -9.58 17.05
N GLY A 61 -4.03 -10.19 18.23
CA GLY A 61 -4.62 -11.52 18.39
C GLY A 61 -3.84 -12.59 17.63
N HIS A 62 -4.55 -13.56 17.05
CA HIS A 62 -3.94 -14.69 16.34
C HIS A 62 -4.04 -14.51 14.82
N GLN A 63 -3.08 -13.80 14.24
CA GLN A 63 -2.97 -13.60 12.79
C GLN A 63 -1.91 -14.54 12.20
N TYR A 64 -2.24 -15.20 11.08
CA TYR A 64 -1.35 -16.13 10.39
C TYR A 64 -0.09 -15.43 9.89
N GLY A 65 1.09 -16.00 10.17
CA GLY A 65 2.40 -15.48 9.71
C GLY A 65 3.00 -14.36 10.57
N ASN A 66 2.38 -14.04 11.70
CA ASN A 66 2.94 -13.13 12.70
C ASN A 66 4.22 -13.70 13.33
N ALA A 67 5.25 -12.86 13.49
CA ALA A 67 6.49 -13.21 14.18
C ALA A 67 6.92 -12.09 15.13
N PHE A 68 7.63 -12.46 16.19
CA PHE A 68 8.22 -11.48 17.09
C PHE A 68 9.45 -10.83 16.43
N ASN A 69 9.48 -9.51 16.40
CA ASN A 69 10.62 -8.74 15.91
C ASN A 69 11.32 -8.07 17.11
N THR A 70 12.57 -8.46 17.35
CA THR A 70 13.39 -7.98 18.48
C THR A 70 13.74 -6.50 18.37
N HIS A 71 13.91 -5.97 17.15
CA HIS A 71 14.26 -4.57 16.90
C HIS A 71 13.13 -3.61 17.33
N TYR A 72 11.88 -4.03 17.15
CA TYR A 72 10.69 -3.25 17.55
C TYR A 72 10.05 -3.73 18.85
N GLN A 73 10.58 -4.81 19.46
CA GLN A 73 10.00 -5.48 20.63
C GLN A 73 8.50 -5.78 20.49
N ALA A 74 8.05 -6.06 19.26
CA ALA A 74 6.64 -6.19 18.91
C ALA A 74 6.39 -7.39 18.00
N GLN A 75 5.17 -7.93 18.09
CA GLN A 75 4.69 -8.97 17.19
C GLN A 75 4.05 -8.34 15.95
N GLY A 76 4.56 -8.71 14.77
CA GLY A 76 4.01 -8.21 13.52
C GLY A 76 4.58 -8.88 12.29
N PHE A 77 4.09 -8.45 11.14
CA PHE A 77 4.71 -8.73 9.86
C PHE A 77 5.88 -7.77 9.63
N HIS A 78 6.85 -8.22 8.85
CA HIS A 78 7.98 -7.39 8.41
C HIS A 78 8.25 -7.58 6.92
N PRO A 79 7.31 -7.20 6.04
CA PRO A 79 7.52 -7.26 4.60
C PRO A 79 8.61 -6.28 4.16
N LEU A 80 9.44 -6.74 3.23
CA LEU A 80 10.34 -5.89 2.46
C LEU A 80 9.54 -5.22 1.35
N MET A 81 9.50 -3.89 1.32
CA MET A 81 8.79 -3.12 0.31
C MET A 81 9.78 -2.34 -0.56
N VAL A 82 9.43 -2.16 -1.84
CA VAL A 82 10.21 -1.38 -2.79
C VAL A 82 9.34 -0.25 -3.31
N PHE A 83 9.82 0.98 -3.17
CA PHE A 83 9.17 2.19 -3.64
C PHE A 83 9.96 2.81 -4.79
N LEU A 84 9.24 3.39 -5.75
CA LEU A 84 9.82 4.19 -6.82
C LEU A 84 9.87 5.64 -6.37
N TRP A 85 11.07 6.16 -6.16
CA TRP A 85 11.25 7.60 -5.98
C TRP A 85 11.46 8.26 -7.35
N ASN A 86 10.46 9.06 -7.75
CA ASN A 86 10.55 9.90 -8.93
C ASN A 86 10.79 11.34 -8.48
N ASN A 87 11.66 12.06 -9.21
CA ASN A 87 12.11 13.43 -8.92
C ASN A 87 10.96 14.48 -9.01
N TRP A 88 10.01 14.46 -8.08
CA TRP A 88 8.83 15.34 -8.01
C TRP A 88 9.14 16.84 -7.80
N ARG A 89 10.42 17.25 -7.80
CA ARG A 89 10.85 18.65 -7.64
C ARG A 89 10.50 19.57 -8.82
N ARG A 90 9.95 19.06 -9.91
CA ARG A 90 9.66 19.86 -11.12
C ARG A 90 8.25 20.46 -11.22
N PHE A 91 7.32 20.09 -10.33
CA PHE A 91 5.93 20.60 -10.32
C PHE A 91 5.70 21.80 -9.38
N LYS A 92 6.77 22.47 -8.94
CA LYS A 92 6.71 23.72 -8.15
C LYS A 92 7.57 24.84 -8.77
N SER A 93 7.42 25.10 -10.08
CA SER A 93 7.86 26.36 -10.68
C SER A 93 6.68 27.09 -11.29
#